data_AF-A0A2H9MVP9-F1
#
_entry.id   AF-A0A2H9MVP9-F1
#
_cell.length_a   1.000
_cell.length_b   1.000
_cell.length_c   1.000
_cell.angle_alpha   90.00
_cell.angle_beta   90.00
_cell.angle_gamma   90.00
#
_symmetry.space_group_name_H-M   'P 1'
#
loop_
_entity.id
_entity.type
_entity.pdbx_description
1 polymer ?
#
loop_
_entity_poly.entity_id
_entity_poly.type
_entity_poly.pdbx_seq_one_letter_code
_entity_poly.pdbx_strand_id
1 'polypeptide(L)'
;MVSSKTKKTVKTVKKKIMKKTKSAQQRTKVVCISHKEDADGISSAALIRQAFGGDSVLVDYPGQMEAIQKACADEKLKSLYICDLGLSKKNQDEFVELLKTLKRNRVTVTYIDHHDIDPDIAKDLEKIKVKMIHDINECSTVQVYNAFKSKLSNHAPFIAACAAITDYMEDRPIGSKLL
;
A
#
# COMPACT_ATOMS: atom_id res chain seq x y z
N MET A 1 -61.70 -61.25 -12.98
CA MET A 1 -60.44 -60.79 -13.59
C MET A 1 -59.91 -59.60 -12.80
N VAL A 2 -58.59 -59.52 -12.75
CA VAL A 2 -57.76 -58.84 -11.74
C VAL A 2 -57.74 -57.32 -11.90
N SER A 3 -57.66 -56.68 -10.73
CA SER A 3 -57.39 -55.27 -10.42
C SER A 3 -56.24 -54.63 -11.20
N SER A 4 -56.34 -53.33 -11.50
CA SER A 4 -55.16 -52.45 -11.50
C SER A 4 -55.53 -50.98 -11.28
N LYS A 5 -55.41 -50.54 -10.02
CA LYS A 5 -55.37 -49.11 -9.66
C LYS A 5 -53.97 -48.57 -9.95
N THR A 6 -53.87 -47.62 -10.87
CA THR A 6 -52.61 -46.95 -11.23
C THR A 6 -52.24 -45.92 -10.15
N LYS A 7 -51.22 -46.21 -9.34
CA LYS A 7 -50.61 -45.23 -8.40
C LYS A 7 -49.78 -44.23 -9.20
N LYS A 8 -50.18 -42.95 -9.19
CA LYS A 8 -49.32 -41.84 -9.63
C LYS A 8 -48.31 -41.50 -8.53
N THR A 9 -47.04 -41.81 -8.77
CA THR A 9 -45.92 -41.45 -7.90
C THR A 9 -45.53 -40.00 -8.16
N VAL A 10 -45.85 -39.10 -7.22
CA VAL A 10 -45.36 -37.73 -7.22
C VAL A 10 -43.89 -37.74 -6.77
N LYS A 11 -42.96 -37.52 -7.70
CA LYS A 11 -41.53 -37.33 -7.37
C LYS A 11 -41.32 -35.92 -6.83
N THR A 12 -41.08 -35.81 -5.53
CA THR A 12 -40.70 -34.55 -4.87
C THR A 12 -39.27 -34.18 -5.29
N VAL A 13 -39.13 -33.20 -6.18
CA VAL A 13 -37.82 -32.65 -6.57
C VAL A 13 -37.32 -31.74 -5.45
N LYS A 14 -36.39 -32.24 -4.63
CA LYS A 14 -35.65 -31.40 -3.67
C LYS A 14 -34.80 -30.40 -4.44
N LYS A 15 -35.20 -29.13 -4.47
CA LYS A 15 -34.37 -28.02 -4.96
C LYS A 15 -33.12 -27.91 -4.09
N LYS A 16 -31.97 -28.30 -4.65
CA LYS A 16 -30.65 -28.09 -4.04
C LYS A 16 -30.36 -26.59 -4.12
N ILE A 17 -30.47 -25.88 -2.99
CA ILE A 17 -30.04 -24.48 -2.88
C ILE A 17 -28.53 -24.46 -3.10
N MET A 18 -28.09 -24.02 -4.28
CA MET A 18 -26.69 -23.71 -4.51
C MET A 18 -26.35 -22.51 -3.64
N LYS A 19 -25.57 -22.73 -2.57
CA LYS A 19 -24.85 -21.64 -1.90
C LYS A 19 -23.99 -20.97 -2.98
N LYS A 20 -24.32 -19.73 -3.34
CA LYS A 20 -23.40 -18.88 -4.12
C LYS A 20 -22.14 -18.72 -3.29
N THR A 21 -21.09 -19.47 -3.62
CA THR A 21 -19.74 -19.14 -3.19
C THR A 21 -19.47 -17.75 -3.74
N LYS A 22 -19.36 -16.72 -2.87
CA LYS A 22 -18.87 -15.40 -3.30
C LYS A 22 -17.52 -15.68 -3.98
N SER A 23 -17.43 -15.47 -5.30
CA SER A 23 -16.14 -15.42 -5.98
C SER A 23 -15.30 -14.40 -5.22
N ALA A 24 -14.09 -14.76 -4.79
CA ALA A 24 -13.19 -13.81 -4.15
C ALA A 24 -13.07 -12.59 -5.07
N GLN A 25 -13.59 -11.45 -4.63
CA GLN A 25 -13.59 -10.23 -5.43
C GLN A 25 -12.13 -9.89 -5.76
N GLN A 26 -11.83 -9.75 -7.05
CA GLN A 26 -10.46 -9.52 -7.48
C GLN A 26 -10.00 -8.15 -6.98
N ARG A 27 -8.96 -8.16 -6.13
CA ARG A 27 -8.30 -6.93 -5.66
C ARG A 27 -7.46 -6.36 -6.79
N THR A 28 -7.73 -5.12 -7.16
CA THR A 28 -7.08 -4.45 -8.30
C THR A 28 -6.55 -3.07 -7.96
N LYS A 29 -7.01 -2.45 -6.89
CA LYS A 29 -6.71 -1.05 -6.58
C LYS A 29 -5.31 -0.89 -5.99
N VAL A 30 -4.58 0.11 -6.48
CA VAL A 30 -3.30 0.57 -5.94
C VAL A 30 -3.51 1.93 -5.31
N VAL A 31 -3.00 2.12 -4.10
CA VAL A 31 -3.04 3.40 -3.39
C VAL A 31 -1.65 3.76 -2.90
N CYS A 32 -1.28 5.03 -3.05
CA CYS A 32 -0.14 5.64 -2.36
C CYS A 32 -0.66 6.65 -1.34
N ILE A 33 -0.32 6.48 -0.07
CA ILE A 33 -0.51 7.49 0.97
C ILE A 33 0.84 8.16 1.17
N SER A 34 0.91 9.48 1.03
CA SER A 34 2.18 10.21 1.09
C SER A 34 2.03 11.53 1.82
N HIS A 35 3.13 12.06 2.33
CA HIS A 35 3.13 13.37 2.96
C HIS A 35 2.74 14.48 1.97
N LYS A 36 2.03 15.50 2.47
CA LYS A 36 1.38 16.53 1.64
C LYS A 36 2.05 17.90 1.68
N GLU A 37 2.92 18.15 2.66
CA GLU A 37 3.33 19.52 3.01
C GLU A 37 4.63 19.95 2.34
N ASP A 38 5.41 19.01 1.82
CA ASP A 38 6.69 19.26 1.15
C ASP A 38 6.78 18.58 -0.22
N ALA A 39 7.87 18.91 -0.93
CA ALA A 39 8.11 18.33 -2.24
C ALA A 39 8.54 16.87 -2.16
N ASP A 40 9.06 16.38 -1.03
CA ASP A 40 9.48 14.98 -0.91
C ASP A 40 8.29 14.03 -0.86
N GLY A 41 7.30 14.31 0.00
CA GLY A 41 6.07 13.56 0.05
C GLY A 41 5.28 13.61 -1.26
N ILE A 42 5.13 14.81 -1.85
CA ILE A 42 4.36 14.96 -3.11
C ILE A 42 5.05 14.26 -4.28
N SER A 43 6.38 14.38 -4.37
CA SER A 43 7.16 13.77 -5.45
C SER A 43 7.18 12.25 -5.34
N SER A 44 7.30 11.71 -4.12
CA SER A 44 7.15 10.27 -3.85
C SER A 44 5.82 9.74 -4.38
N ALA A 45 4.71 10.41 -4.08
CA ALA A 45 3.39 10.03 -4.57
C ALA A 45 3.29 10.06 -6.10
N ALA A 46 3.87 11.08 -6.73
CA ALA A 46 3.89 11.24 -8.18
C ALA A 46 4.69 10.11 -8.86
N LEU A 47 5.87 9.76 -8.33
CA LEU A 47 6.70 8.70 -8.87
C LEU A 47 6.08 7.31 -8.67
N ILE A 48 5.45 7.04 -7.52
CA ILE A 48 4.69 5.80 -7.30
C ILE A 48 3.55 5.68 -8.31
N ARG A 49 2.79 6.77 -8.51
CA ARG A 49 1.70 6.80 -9.50
C ARG A 49 2.21 6.57 -10.92
N GLN A 50 3.37 7.14 -11.28
CA GLN A 50 4.00 6.89 -12.58
C GLN A 50 4.40 5.41 -12.74
N ALA A 51 4.99 4.80 -11.72
CA ALA A 51 5.50 3.43 -11.79
C ALA A 51 4.41 2.34 -11.74
N PHE A 52 3.30 2.60 -11.04
CA PHE A 52 2.30 1.59 -10.70
C PHE A 52 0.84 1.97 -10.99
N GLY A 53 0.58 3.22 -11.40
CA GLY A 53 -0.77 3.76 -11.51
C GLY A 53 -1.44 3.93 -10.15
N GLY A 54 -2.78 3.91 -10.15
CA GLY A 54 -3.57 3.98 -8.92
C GLY A 54 -3.80 5.41 -8.39
N ASP A 55 -4.36 5.48 -7.19
CA ASP A 55 -4.74 6.73 -6.53
C ASP A 55 -3.65 7.20 -5.56
N SER A 56 -3.48 8.50 -5.45
CA SER A 56 -2.61 9.13 -4.45
C SER A 56 -3.49 9.83 -3.41
N VAL A 57 -3.19 9.62 -2.13
CA VAL A 57 -3.85 10.26 -0.98
C VAL A 57 -2.77 11.02 -0.23
N LEU A 58 -2.80 12.34 -0.34
CA LEU A 58 -1.84 13.20 0.34
C LEU A 58 -2.36 13.54 1.74
N VAL A 59 -1.53 13.34 2.76
CA VAL A 59 -1.89 13.51 4.18
C VAL A 59 -0.83 14.28 4.94
N ASP A 60 -1.23 14.90 6.04
CA ASP A 60 -0.29 15.37 7.07
C ASP A 60 -0.05 14.25 8.11
N TYR A 61 0.86 14.52 9.04
CA TYR A 61 1.17 13.59 10.13
C TYR A 61 -0.04 13.20 10.98
N PRO A 62 -0.95 14.11 11.38
CA PRO A 62 -2.16 13.73 12.11
C PRO A 62 -3.13 12.86 11.28
N GLY A 63 -3.28 13.16 9.98
CA GLY A 63 -4.21 12.48 9.09
C GLY A 63 -3.73 11.11 8.58
N GLN A 64 -2.45 10.78 8.77
CA GLN A 64 -1.87 9.53 8.25
C GLN A 64 -2.59 8.28 8.77
N MET A 65 -2.89 8.23 10.07
CA MET A 65 -3.48 7.04 10.71
C MET A 65 -4.90 6.82 10.23
N GLU A 66 -5.68 7.90 10.10
CA GLU A 66 -7.03 7.85 9.54
C GLU A 66 -7.02 7.34 8.09
N ALA A 67 -6.07 7.80 7.27
CA ALA A 67 -5.95 7.36 5.88
C ALA A 67 -5.58 5.88 5.78
N ILE A 68 -4.66 5.38 6.61
CA ILE A 68 -4.31 3.96 6.68
C ILE A 68 -5.50 3.13 7.18
N GLN A 69 -6.26 3.63 8.15
CA GLN A 69 -7.47 2.96 8.63
C GLN A 69 -8.55 2.86 7.54
N LYS A 70 -8.74 3.91 6.73
CA LYS A 70 -9.60 3.86 5.53
C LYS A 70 -9.09 2.82 4.52
N ALA A 71 -7.78 2.73 4.32
CA ALA A 71 -7.18 1.71 3.46
C ALA A 71 -7.42 0.28 3.97
N CYS A 72 -7.40 0.05 5.28
CA CYS A 72 -7.74 -1.25 5.89
C CYS A 72 -9.17 -1.71 5.53
N ALA A 73 -10.10 -0.77 5.37
CA ALA A 73 -11.50 -1.04 5.04
C ALA A 73 -11.77 -1.22 3.52
N ASP A 74 -10.79 -0.93 2.65
CA ASP A 74 -10.96 -1.04 1.20
C ASP A 74 -10.77 -2.49 0.73
N GLU A 75 -11.90 -3.18 0.48
CA GLU A 75 -11.91 -4.57 0.01
C GLU A 75 -11.29 -4.77 -1.38
N LYS A 76 -11.16 -3.70 -2.19
CA LYS A 76 -10.56 -3.75 -3.52
C LYS A 76 -9.06 -3.46 -3.51
N LEU A 77 -8.51 -3.00 -2.38
CA LEU A 77 -7.11 -2.66 -2.23
C LEU A 77 -6.22 -3.90 -2.44
N LYS A 78 -5.34 -3.79 -3.43
CA LYS A 78 -4.35 -4.79 -3.81
C LYS A 78 -2.97 -4.42 -3.27
N SER A 79 -2.57 -3.17 -3.49
CA SER A 79 -1.25 -2.66 -3.08
C SER A 79 -1.39 -1.31 -2.39
N LEU A 80 -0.69 -1.16 -1.27
CA LEU A 80 -0.52 0.11 -0.56
C LEU A 80 0.96 0.49 -0.56
N TYR A 81 1.22 1.73 -0.91
CA TYR A 81 2.49 2.42 -0.72
C TYR A 81 2.29 3.49 0.34
N ILE A 82 3.20 3.58 1.30
CA ILE A 82 3.23 4.64 2.32
C ILE A 82 4.57 5.33 2.14
N CYS A 83 4.56 6.63 1.93
CA CYS A 83 5.75 7.40 1.58
C CYS A 83 5.90 8.60 2.51
N ASP A 84 7.11 8.83 3.02
CA ASP A 84 7.51 10.05 3.72
C ASP A 84 6.67 10.37 4.98
N LEU A 85 6.27 9.34 5.72
CA LEU A 85 5.36 9.47 6.85
C LEU A 85 6.00 8.87 8.09
N GLY A 86 6.95 9.64 8.63
CA GLY A 86 7.69 9.30 9.84
C GLY A 86 6.79 8.92 11.02
N LEU A 87 7.29 7.99 11.83
CA LEU A 87 6.61 7.50 13.03
C LEU A 87 7.15 8.18 14.28
N SER A 88 6.30 8.21 15.30
CA SER A 88 6.64 8.64 16.65
C SER A 88 6.28 7.55 17.65
N LYS A 89 6.79 7.67 18.88
CA LYS A 89 6.40 6.78 19.99
C LYS A 89 4.89 6.78 20.28
N LYS A 90 4.15 7.80 19.84
CA LYS A 90 2.69 7.89 20.05
C LYS A 90 1.88 7.05 19.08
N ASN A 91 2.38 6.79 17.87
CA ASN A 91 1.61 6.16 16.79
C ASN A 91 2.25 4.88 16.23
N GLN A 92 3.52 4.59 16.53
CA GLN A 92 4.24 3.46 15.93
C GLN A 92 3.57 2.09 16.18
N ASP A 93 3.02 1.87 17.37
CA ASP A 93 2.40 0.57 17.71
C ASP A 93 1.07 0.38 16.96
N GLU A 94 0.26 1.44 16.89
CA GLU A 94 -0.98 1.45 16.12
C GLU A 94 -0.68 1.26 14.62
N PHE A 95 0.38 1.89 14.11
CA PHE A 95 0.81 1.73 12.73
C PHE A 95 1.10 0.27 12.40
N VAL A 96 1.87 -0.44 13.24
CA VAL A 96 2.14 -1.88 13.07
C VAL A 96 0.84 -2.69 13.03
N GLU A 97 -0.12 -2.43 13.92
CA GLU A 97 -1.39 -3.17 13.95
C GLU A 97 -2.29 -2.91 12.74
N LEU A 98 -2.31 -1.67 12.22
CA LEU A 98 -2.99 -1.35 10.97
C LEU A 98 -2.33 -2.07 9.78
N LEU A 99 -0.99 -2.05 9.69
CA LEU A 99 -0.28 -2.74 8.61
C LEU A 99 -0.48 -4.26 8.70
N LYS A 100 -0.49 -4.83 9.89
CA LYS A 100 -0.82 -6.25 10.12
C LYS A 100 -2.23 -6.58 9.63
N THR A 101 -3.20 -5.67 9.81
CA THR A 101 -4.55 -5.82 9.25
C THR A 101 -4.54 -5.85 7.72
N LEU A 102 -3.83 -4.93 7.07
CA LEU A 102 -3.64 -4.93 5.62
C LEU A 102 -3.00 -6.23 5.12
N LYS A 103 -1.98 -6.73 5.83
CA LYS A 103 -1.32 -8.00 5.50
C LYS A 103 -2.26 -9.20 5.64
N ARG A 104 -3.09 -9.27 6.69
CA ARG A 104 -4.15 -10.30 6.81
C ARG A 104 -5.15 -10.22 5.67
N ASN A 105 -5.45 -9.00 5.22
CA ASN A 105 -6.29 -8.75 4.06
C ASN A 105 -5.60 -9.09 2.73
N ARG A 106 -4.37 -9.60 2.73
CA ARG A 106 -3.57 -9.91 1.53
C ARG A 106 -3.27 -8.69 0.66
N VAL A 107 -3.16 -7.51 1.29
CA VAL A 107 -2.63 -6.30 0.65
C VAL A 107 -1.10 -6.39 0.63
N THR A 108 -0.49 -6.10 -0.52
CA THR A 108 0.94 -5.85 -0.59
C THR A 108 1.21 -4.46 -0.03
N VAL A 109 2.06 -4.36 0.99
CA VAL A 109 2.39 -3.08 1.63
C VAL A 109 3.87 -2.80 1.43
N THR A 110 4.18 -1.61 0.91
CA THR A 110 5.55 -1.07 0.84
C THR A 110 5.58 0.24 1.62
N TYR A 111 6.49 0.35 2.58
CA TYR A 111 6.72 1.58 3.33
C TYR A 111 8.08 2.13 2.91
N ILE A 112 8.08 3.35 2.37
CA ILE A 112 9.26 4.07 1.90
C ILE A 112 9.41 5.33 2.74
N ASP A 113 10.50 5.47 3.48
CA ASP A 113 10.70 6.61 4.36
C ASP A 113 12.18 6.83 4.65
N HIS A 114 12.53 8.01 5.14
CA HIS A 114 13.89 8.40 5.52
C HIS A 114 14.01 8.85 6.98
N HIS A 115 12.88 9.07 7.67
CA HIS A 115 12.87 9.43 9.09
C HIS A 115 13.42 8.31 9.97
N ASP A 116 14.00 8.63 11.13
CA ASP A 116 14.42 7.61 12.09
C ASP A 116 13.27 6.67 12.48
N ILE A 117 13.54 5.37 12.44
CA ILE A 117 12.60 4.33 12.85
C ILE A 117 13.14 3.58 14.07
N ASP A 118 12.26 3.34 15.04
CA ASP A 118 12.58 2.45 16.15
C ASP A 118 12.97 1.06 15.61
N PRO A 119 14.16 0.54 15.92
CA PRO A 119 14.62 -0.76 15.40
C PRO A 119 13.68 -1.92 15.71
N ASP A 120 12.95 -1.88 16.82
CA ASP A 120 12.00 -2.93 17.15
C ASP A 120 10.72 -2.82 16.31
N ILE A 121 10.29 -1.60 15.99
CA ILE A 121 9.20 -1.36 15.03
C ILE A 121 9.60 -1.82 13.63
N ALA A 122 10.82 -1.50 13.18
CA ALA A 122 11.32 -1.98 11.90
C ALA A 122 11.29 -3.51 11.80
N LYS A 123 11.77 -4.22 12.84
CA LYS A 123 11.71 -5.68 12.91
C LYS A 123 10.28 -6.20 12.88
N ASP A 124 9.36 -5.54 13.57
CA ASP A 124 7.96 -5.97 13.61
C ASP A 124 7.27 -5.80 12.25
N LEU A 125 7.57 -4.72 11.53
CA LEU A 125 7.11 -4.51 10.14
C LEU A 125 7.66 -5.58 9.18
N GLU A 126 8.94 -5.93 9.30
CA GLU A 126 9.56 -7.01 8.52
C GLU A 126 8.92 -8.37 8.80
N LYS A 127 8.67 -8.70 10.09
CA LYS A 127 8.02 -9.97 10.48
C LYS A 127 6.64 -10.15 9.84
N ILE A 128 5.87 -9.07 9.71
CA ILE A 128 4.56 -9.09 9.04
C ILE A 128 4.66 -8.98 7.51
N LYS A 129 5.88 -9.01 6.95
CA LYS A 129 6.17 -8.96 5.50
C LYS A 129 5.71 -7.65 4.85
N VAL A 130 5.86 -6.53 5.55
CA VAL A 130 5.88 -5.20 4.93
C VAL A 130 7.21 -5.06 4.22
N LYS A 131 7.21 -4.60 2.97
CA LYS A 131 8.45 -4.28 2.26
C LYS A 131 8.93 -2.91 2.75
N MET A 132 10.04 -2.88 3.46
CA MET A 132 10.71 -1.65 3.86
C MET A 132 11.65 -1.18 2.76
N ILE A 133 11.62 0.11 2.44
CA ILE A 133 12.65 0.82 1.69
C ILE A 133 12.99 2.02 2.55
N HIS A 134 14.09 1.93 3.30
CA HIS A 134 14.40 2.89 4.33
C HIS A 134 15.90 3.14 4.37
N ASP A 135 16.30 4.40 4.22
CA ASP A 135 17.66 4.89 4.35
C ASP A 135 17.63 6.34 4.83
N ILE A 136 18.16 6.61 6.02
CA ILE A 136 18.25 7.96 6.58
C ILE A 136 19.21 8.88 5.81
N ASN A 137 19.99 8.32 4.87
CA ASN A 137 20.89 9.08 4.03
C ASN A 137 20.26 9.53 2.72
N GLU A 138 19.01 9.24 2.42
CA GLU A 138 18.35 9.70 1.19
C GLU A 138 16.90 10.09 1.48
N CYS A 139 16.42 11.19 0.90
CA CYS A 139 15.01 11.55 1.03
C CYS A 139 14.11 10.48 0.38
N SER A 140 12.84 10.44 0.79
CA SER A 140 11.88 9.41 0.41
C SER A 140 11.73 9.30 -1.12
N THR A 141 11.69 10.42 -1.83
CA THR A 141 11.56 10.47 -3.29
C THR A 141 12.78 9.88 -3.99
N VAL A 142 13.99 10.14 -3.50
CA VAL A 142 15.21 9.56 -4.07
C VAL A 142 15.22 8.05 -3.86
N GLN A 143 14.75 7.57 -2.71
CA GLN A 143 14.56 6.14 -2.46
C GLN A 143 13.52 5.53 -3.41
N VAL A 144 12.37 6.19 -3.62
CA VAL A 144 11.35 5.79 -4.62
C VAL A 144 11.95 5.72 -6.02
N TYR A 145 12.66 6.77 -6.44
CA TYR A 145 13.32 6.83 -7.75
C TYR A 145 14.30 5.67 -7.90
N ASN A 146 15.22 5.48 -6.97
CA ASN A 146 16.24 4.45 -7.10
C ASN A 146 15.64 3.04 -7.13
N ALA A 147 14.62 2.78 -6.30
CA ALA A 147 13.95 1.48 -6.22
C ALA A 147 13.14 1.14 -7.48
N PHE A 148 12.62 2.15 -8.19
CA PHE A 148 11.66 1.96 -9.27
C PHE A 148 12.04 2.59 -10.61
N LYS A 149 13.27 3.10 -10.78
CA LYS A 149 13.76 3.79 -11.99
C LYS A 149 13.48 3.07 -13.31
N SER A 150 13.45 1.74 -13.33
CA SER A 150 13.13 0.96 -14.55
C SER A 150 11.66 1.07 -15.00
N LYS A 151 10.79 1.64 -14.16
CA LYS A 151 9.36 1.90 -14.42
C LYS A 151 9.05 3.39 -14.57
N LEU A 152 10.07 4.25 -14.43
CA LEU A 152 9.92 5.69 -14.43
C LEU A 152 10.35 6.27 -15.77
N SER A 153 9.84 7.45 -16.07
CA SER A 153 10.24 8.22 -17.25
C SER A 153 11.62 8.86 -17.06
N ASN A 154 12.24 9.31 -18.16
CA ASN A 154 13.50 10.04 -18.13
C ASN A 154 13.42 11.40 -17.40
N HIS A 155 12.22 11.87 -17.03
CA HIS A 155 12.03 13.08 -16.21
C HIS A 155 12.04 12.80 -14.69
N ALA A 156 11.97 11.53 -14.27
CA ALA A 156 11.97 11.19 -12.85
C ALA A 156 13.25 11.58 -12.09
N PRO A 157 14.46 11.56 -12.68
CA PRO A 157 15.66 12.07 -12.01
C PRO A 157 15.51 13.55 -11.61
N PHE A 158 14.89 14.38 -12.45
CA PHE A 158 14.65 15.80 -12.15
C PHE A 158 13.69 15.97 -10.96
N ILE A 159 12.61 15.20 -10.92
CA ILE A 159 11.66 15.21 -9.79
C ILE A 159 12.37 14.80 -8.49
N ALA A 160 13.18 13.74 -8.54
CA ALA A 160 13.94 13.27 -7.39
C ALA A 160 15.02 14.27 -6.95
N ALA A 161 15.67 14.95 -7.89
CA ALA A 161 16.62 16.02 -7.59
C ALA A 161 15.94 17.21 -6.89
N CYS A 162 14.76 17.63 -7.37
CA CYS A 162 13.99 18.70 -6.73
C CYS A 162 13.64 18.34 -5.28
N ALA A 163 13.17 17.11 -5.03
CA ALA A 163 12.87 16.64 -3.68
C ALA A 163 14.12 16.62 -2.80
N ALA A 164 15.25 16.11 -3.30
CA ALA A 164 16.51 16.08 -2.57
C ALA A 164 16.96 17.49 -2.15
N ILE A 165 16.90 18.47 -3.06
CA ILE A 165 17.26 19.87 -2.75
C ILE A 165 16.35 20.44 -1.65
N THR A 166 15.04 20.23 -1.76
CA THR A 166 14.10 20.80 -0.77
C THR A 166 14.21 20.16 0.60
N ASP A 167 14.75 18.94 0.65
CA ASP A 167 14.96 18.17 1.87
C ASP A 167 16.41 18.24 2.38
N TYR A 168 17.23 19.12 1.78
CA TYR A 168 18.66 19.32 2.10
C TYR A 168 19.49 18.01 2.01
N MET A 169 19.13 17.17 1.05
CA MET A 169 19.69 15.84 0.80
C MET A 169 20.31 15.73 -0.61
N GLU A 170 20.53 16.84 -1.30
CA GLU A 170 21.13 16.87 -2.64
C GLU A 170 22.58 16.37 -2.68
N ASP A 171 23.33 16.48 -1.58
CA ASP A 171 24.72 16.00 -1.50
C ASP A 171 24.82 14.53 -1.04
N ARG A 172 23.70 13.84 -0.87
CA ARG A 172 23.65 12.45 -0.43
C ARG A 172 24.08 11.45 -1.52
N PRO A 173 24.47 10.20 -1.18
CA PRO A 173 25.09 9.25 -2.11
C PRO A 173 24.40 9.02 -3.47
N ILE A 174 23.08 9.15 -3.54
CA ILE A 174 22.23 9.04 -4.73
C ILE A 174 21.81 10.43 -5.17
N GLY A 175 21.32 11.28 -4.26
CA GLY A 175 20.94 12.68 -4.56
C GLY A 175 21.99 13.43 -5.38
N SER A 176 23.27 13.30 -4.99
CA SER A 176 24.41 13.99 -5.62
C SER A 176 24.68 13.57 -7.07
N LYS A 177 24.07 12.48 -7.53
CA LYS A 177 24.19 11.97 -8.90
C LYS A 177 23.02 12.37 -9.79
N LEU A 178 22.05 13.12 -9.26
CA LEU A 178 20.85 13.56 -9.99
C LEU A 178 20.96 14.98 -10.55
N LEU A 179 21.99 15.74 -10.12
CA LEU A 179 22.29 17.11 -10.51
C LEU A 179 23.43 17.19 -11.54
#